data_AF-N1RGW7-F1
#
_entry.id   AF-N1RGW7-F1
#
_cell.length_a   1.000
_cell.length_b   1.000
_cell.length_c   1.000
_cell.angle_alpha   90.00
_cell.angle_beta   90.00
_cell.angle_gamma   90.00
#
_symmetry.space_group_name_H-M   'P 1'
#
loop_
_entity.id
_entity.type
_entity.pdbx_description
1 polymer ?
#
loop_
_entity_poly.entity_id
_entity_poly.type
_entity_poly.pdbx_seq_one_letter_code
_entity_poly.pdbx_strand_id
1 'polypeptide(L)'
;MLSPIANPDPSTTDHVDPANARRQGIAFAKFMDPKQAKDASYDRLEELRIPVLIANGSEDLLLPTENSIVIWKKLKNAQAQLHLYPDSGHGFLYQYADDFSKLINIFLDDEPKLSSRL
;
A
#
# COMPACT_ATOMS: atom_id res chain seq x y z
N MET A 1 -29.78 19.12 17.81
CA MET A 1 -29.18 20.31 17.19
C MET A 1 -27.88 19.86 16.54
N LEU A 2 -27.74 20.02 15.22
CA LEU A 2 -26.50 19.69 14.51
C LEU A 2 -25.48 20.81 14.78
N SER A 3 -24.28 20.47 15.24
CA SER A 3 -23.19 21.42 15.44
C SER A 3 -22.83 22.10 14.10
N PRO A 4 -22.44 23.39 14.11
CA PRO A 4 -21.99 24.06 12.90
C PRO A 4 -20.74 23.36 12.36
N ILE A 5 -20.68 23.15 11.05
CA ILE A 5 -19.47 22.72 10.36
C ILE A 5 -18.39 23.75 10.69
N ALA A 6 -17.34 23.32 11.38
CA ALA A 6 -16.20 24.18 11.68
C ALA A 6 -15.63 24.74 10.38
N ASN A 7 -15.22 26.02 10.38
CA ASN A 7 -14.54 26.62 9.24
C ASN A 7 -13.33 25.74 8.85
N PRO A 8 -13.12 25.46 7.56
CA PRO A 8 -12.00 24.65 7.11
C PRO A 8 -10.68 25.30 7.58
N ASP A 9 -9.78 24.46 8.08
CA ASP A 9 -8.45 24.87 8.52
C ASP A 9 -7.70 25.52 7.33
N PRO A 10 -7.18 26.76 7.46
CA PRO A 10 -6.47 27.45 6.39
C PRO A 10 -5.17 26.74 5.92
N SER A 11 -4.71 25.71 6.64
CA SER A 11 -3.64 24.82 6.19
C SER A 11 -4.10 23.73 5.22
N THR A 12 -5.40 23.58 5.01
CA THR A 12 -5.95 22.60 4.05
C THR A 12 -5.77 23.09 2.63
N THR A 13 -5.36 22.19 1.75
CA THR A 13 -5.28 22.46 0.31
C THR A 13 -6.69 22.60 -0.26
N ASP A 14 -6.88 23.52 -1.20
CA ASP A 14 -8.12 23.63 -1.97
C ASP A 14 -8.53 22.27 -2.58
N HIS A 15 -9.83 22.06 -2.70
CA HIS A 15 -10.34 20.90 -3.41
C HIS A 15 -9.84 20.91 -4.87
N VAL A 16 -9.52 19.72 -5.38
CA VAL A 16 -9.20 19.53 -6.80
C VAL A 16 -10.36 20.05 -7.65
N ASP A 17 -10.04 20.85 -8.68
CA ASP A 17 -11.08 21.38 -9.57
C ASP A 17 -11.87 20.24 -10.26
N PRO A 18 -13.10 20.49 -10.73
CA PRO A 18 -13.96 19.44 -11.28
C PRO A 18 -13.35 18.66 -12.44
N ALA A 19 -12.50 19.28 -13.27
CA ALA A 19 -11.85 18.60 -14.39
C ALA A 19 -10.80 17.61 -13.88
N ASN A 20 -10.01 18.01 -12.89
CA ASN A 20 -9.03 17.13 -12.25
C ASN A 20 -9.69 16.04 -11.40
N ALA A 21 -10.76 16.34 -10.66
CA ALA A 21 -11.56 15.35 -9.95
C ALA A 21 -12.11 14.28 -10.91
N ARG A 22 -12.63 14.70 -12.08
CA ARG A 22 -13.09 13.77 -13.14
C ARG A 22 -11.96 12.90 -13.67
N ARG A 23 -10.75 13.44 -13.86
CA ARG A 23 -9.59 12.65 -14.30
C ARG A 23 -9.19 11.60 -13.28
N GLN A 24 -9.20 11.94 -11.98
CA GLN A 24 -8.94 10.98 -10.91
C GLN A 24 -9.99 9.86 -10.89
N GLY A 25 -11.28 10.21 -11.02
CA GLY A 25 -12.35 9.21 -11.10
C GLY A 25 -12.20 8.26 -12.29
N ILE A 26 -11.81 8.77 -13.46
CA ILE A 26 -11.52 7.93 -14.64
C ILE A 26 -10.31 7.03 -14.40
N ALA A 27 -9.24 7.56 -13.78
CA ALA A 27 -8.06 6.76 -13.46
C ALA A 27 -8.40 5.63 -12.48
N PHE A 28 -9.18 5.91 -11.43
CA PHE A 28 -9.67 4.90 -10.49
C PHE A 28 -10.53 3.85 -11.18
N ALA A 29 -11.48 4.26 -12.03
CA ALA A 29 -12.32 3.32 -12.78
C ALA A 29 -11.50 2.40 -13.70
N LYS A 30 -10.45 2.92 -14.34
CA LYS A 30 -9.53 2.12 -15.15
C LYS A 30 -8.70 1.17 -14.30
N PHE A 31 -8.18 1.63 -13.16
CA PHE A 31 -7.44 0.80 -12.22
C PHE A 31 -8.27 -0.40 -11.74
N MET A 32 -9.58 -0.19 -11.54
CA MET A 32 -10.52 -1.21 -11.09
C MET A 32 -11.10 -2.08 -12.22
N ASP A 33 -10.81 -1.79 -13.49
CA ASP A 33 -11.32 -2.56 -14.64
C ASP A 33 -10.40 -3.76 -14.95
N PRO A 34 -10.85 -5.01 -14.74
CA PRO A 34 -10.04 -6.19 -15.00
C PRO A 34 -9.56 -6.30 -16.46
N LYS A 35 -10.22 -5.64 -17.42
CA LYS A 35 -9.79 -5.62 -18.82
C LYS A 35 -8.46 -4.86 -19.01
N GLN A 36 -8.09 -4.00 -18.07
CA GLN A 36 -6.82 -3.29 -18.06
C GLN A 36 -5.68 -4.11 -17.42
N ALA A 37 -5.97 -5.28 -16.84
CA ALA A 37 -5.01 -6.08 -16.08
C ALA A 37 -3.78 -6.52 -16.89
N LYS A 38 -3.91 -6.64 -18.22
CA LYS A 38 -2.79 -7.00 -19.12
C LYS A 38 -1.58 -6.06 -19.02
N ASP A 39 -1.82 -4.79 -18.70
CA ASP A 39 -0.79 -3.75 -18.60
C ASP A 39 -0.45 -3.45 -17.13
N ALA A 40 -1.04 -4.18 -16.18
CA ALA A 40 -0.83 -4.00 -14.75
C ALA A 40 0.44 -4.72 -14.24
N SER A 41 0.76 -4.49 -12.97
CA SER A 41 2.00 -4.98 -12.35
C SER A 41 1.99 -6.46 -11.94
N TYR A 42 0.82 -7.12 -11.91
CA TYR A 42 0.66 -8.45 -11.32
C TYR A 42 1.65 -9.49 -11.88
N ASP A 43 1.75 -9.59 -13.20
CA ASP A 43 2.64 -10.57 -13.86
C ASP A 43 4.11 -10.16 -13.86
N ARG A 44 4.42 -8.94 -13.40
CA ARG A 44 5.76 -8.36 -13.40
C ARG A 44 6.39 -8.31 -12.01
N LEU A 45 5.69 -8.75 -10.97
CA LEU A 45 6.23 -8.75 -9.60
C LEU A 45 7.53 -9.55 -9.49
N GLU A 46 7.71 -10.61 -10.27
CA GLU A 46 8.95 -11.40 -10.29
C GLU A 46 10.14 -10.67 -10.94
N GLU A 47 9.91 -9.56 -11.64
CA GLU A 47 10.99 -8.72 -12.17
C GLU A 47 11.73 -7.96 -11.06
N LEU A 48 11.09 -7.76 -9.89
CA LEU A 48 11.69 -7.05 -8.77
C LEU A 48 12.85 -7.85 -8.16
N ARG A 49 13.96 -7.16 -7.93
CA ARG A 49 15.19 -7.69 -7.31
C ARG A 49 15.66 -6.89 -6.10
N ILE A 50 14.89 -5.89 -5.71
CA ILE A 50 15.15 -5.04 -4.54
C ILE A 50 14.50 -5.66 -3.30
N PRO A 51 14.95 -5.31 -2.07
CA PRO A 51 14.21 -5.62 -0.87
C PRO A 51 12.79 -5.04 -0.93
N VAL A 52 11.79 -5.79 -0.44
CA VAL A 52 10.39 -5.35 -0.43
C VAL A 52 9.78 -5.68 0.93
N LEU A 53 9.19 -4.68 1.58
CA LEU A 53 8.34 -4.85 2.74
C LEU A 53 6.88 -4.80 2.32
N ILE A 54 6.10 -5.83 2.68
CA ILE A 54 4.65 -5.88 2.53
C ILE A 54 4.06 -5.91 3.95
N ALA A 55 3.19 -4.96 4.26
CA ALA A 55 2.51 -4.89 5.54
C ALA A 55 1.00 -4.71 5.33
N ASN A 56 0.18 -5.44 6.09
CA ASN A 56 -1.27 -5.29 6.07
C ASN A 56 -1.90 -5.67 7.42
N GLY A 57 -3.15 -5.27 7.65
CA GLY A 57 -3.98 -5.88 8.69
C GLY A 57 -4.45 -7.28 8.27
N SER A 58 -4.62 -8.20 9.22
CA SER A 58 -5.07 -9.57 8.95
C SER A 58 -6.52 -9.66 8.50
N GLU A 59 -7.33 -8.66 8.84
CA GLU A 59 -8.79 -8.58 8.60
C GLU A 59 -9.16 -7.38 7.71
N ASP A 60 -8.30 -7.01 6.74
CA ASP A 60 -8.60 -5.90 5.83
C ASP A 60 -9.75 -6.25 4.87
N LEU A 61 -10.91 -5.62 5.08
CA LEU A 61 -12.10 -5.77 4.24
C LEU A 61 -12.09 -4.86 2.99
N LEU A 62 -11.29 -3.80 2.96
CA LEU A 62 -11.19 -2.90 1.81
C LEU A 62 -10.24 -3.46 0.76
N LEU A 63 -9.07 -3.96 1.19
CA LEU A 63 -8.09 -4.63 0.34
C LEU A 63 -7.73 -5.98 0.98
N PRO A 64 -8.37 -7.09 0.55
CA PRO A 64 -8.23 -8.39 1.18
C PRO A 64 -6.79 -8.82 1.42
N THR A 65 -6.51 -9.30 2.63
CA THR A 65 -5.20 -9.76 3.11
C THR A 65 -4.54 -10.79 2.18
N GLU A 66 -5.35 -11.61 1.51
CA GLU A 66 -4.90 -12.60 0.55
C GLU A 66 -4.09 -11.98 -0.60
N ASN A 67 -4.40 -10.74 -0.99
CA ASN A 67 -3.62 -10.02 -2.00
C ASN A 67 -2.17 -9.83 -1.55
N SER A 68 -1.95 -9.47 -0.28
CA SER A 68 -0.60 -9.32 0.30
C SER A 68 0.16 -10.65 0.29
N ILE A 69 -0.53 -11.76 0.59
CA ILE A 69 0.05 -13.12 0.52
C ILE A 69 0.40 -13.50 -0.92
N VAL A 70 -0.46 -13.18 -1.89
CA VAL A 70 -0.21 -13.44 -3.32
C VAL A 70 0.98 -12.63 -3.83
N ILE A 71 1.07 -11.34 -3.48
CA ILE A 71 2.21 -10.48 -3.83
C ILE A 71 3.50 -11.10 -3.27
N TRP A 72 3.53 -11.41 -1.97
CA TRP A 72 4.70 -12.02 -1.33
C TRP A 72 5.15 -13.31 -2.03
N LYS A 73 4.21 -14.22 -2.35
CA LYS A 73 4.50 -15.46 -3.08
C LYS A 73 5.04 -15.23 -4.50
N LYS A 74 4.67 -14.14 -5.17
CA LYS A 74 5.13 -13.80 -6.53
C LYS A 74 6.48 -13.09 -6.56
N LEU A 75 6.88 -12.42 -5.48
CA LEU A 75 8.19 -11.76 -5.33
C LEU A 75 9.37 -12.74 -5.16
N LYS A 76 9.43 -13.80 -5.96
CA LYS A 76 10.40 -14.91 -5.81
C LYS A 76 11.86 -14.49 -6.02
N ASN A 77 12.09 -13.40 -6.74
CA ASN A 77 13.43 -12.89 -7.08
C ASN A 77 13.86 -11.71 -6.19
N ALA A 78 13.00 -11.29 -5.25
CA ALA A 78 13.25 -10.21 -4.31
C ALA A 78 13.41 -10.75 -2.88
N GLN A 79 14.09 -9.99 -2.03
CA GLN A 79 14.12 -10.26 -0.59
C GLN A 79 12.85 -9.67 0.04
N ALA A 80 11.74 -10.39 -0.09
CA ALA A 80 10.43 -9.92 0.32
C ALA A 80 10.07 -10.36 1.76
N GLN A 81 9.68 -9.39 2.58
CA GLN A 81 9.16 -9.59 3.94
C GLN A 81 7.65 -9.33 3.94
N LEU A 82 6.88 -10.22 4.56
CA LEU A 82 5.44 -10.04 4.76
C LEU A 82 5.16 -9.94 6.26
N HIS A 83 4.52 -8.85 6.66
CA HIS A 83 4.07 -8.62 8.04
C HIS A 83 2.56 -8.43 8.05
N LEU A 84 1.86 -9.30 8.76
CA LEU A 84 0.41 -9.21 8.95
C LEU A 84 0.14 -8.86 10.41
N TYR A 85 -0.47 -7.71 10.64
CA TYR A 85 -0.87 -7.29 11.97
C TYR A 85 -2.14 -8.05 12.37
N PRO A 86 -2.18 -8.72 13.53
CA PRO A 86 -3.38 -9.41 14.00
C PRO A 86 -4.50 -8.41 14.29
N ASP A 87 -5.75 -8.88 14.34
CA ASP A 87 -6.93 -8.13 14.81
C ASP A 87 -7.07 -6.71 14.21
N SER A 88 -6.64 -6.53 12.95
CA SER A 88 -6.59 -5.23 12.29
C SER A 88 -7.04 -5.26 10.84
N GLY A 89 -7.64 -4.16 10.41
CA GLY A 89 -8.12 -3.97 9.04
C GLY A 89 -7.23 -3.04 8.22
N HIS A 90 -7.83 -2.35 7.25
CA HIS A 90 -7.11 -1.42 6.36
C HIS A 90 -6.28 -0.35 7.08
N GLY A 91 -6.76 0.11 8.23
CA GLY A 91 -6.10 1.11 9.06
C GLY A 91 -5.04 0.54 10.02
N PHE A 92 -4.47 -0.64 9.76
CA PHE A 92 -3.51 -1.31 10.67
C PHE A 92 -2.37 -0.38 11.10
N LEU A 93 -1.89 0.49 10.21
CA LEU A 93 -0.80 1.43 10.50
C LEU A 93 -1.16 2.47 11.56
N TYR A 94 -2.44 2.76 11.77
CA TYR A 94 -2.91 3.61 12.87
C TYR A 94 -3.17 2.79 14.14
N GLN A 95 -3.64 1.56 13.98
CA GLN A 95 -3.93 0.64 15.09
C GLN A 95 -2.64 0.16 15.78
N TYR A 96 -1.55 0.04 15.03
CA TYR A 96 -0.23 -0.41 15.46
C TYR A 96 0.87 0.62 15.11
N ALA A 97 0.62 1.90 15.31
CA ALA A 97 1.51 2.99 14.87
C ALA A 97 2.97 2.85 15.37
N ASP A 98 3.16 2.56 16.65
CA ASP A 98 4.50 2.42 17.24
C ASP A 98 5.23 1.19 16.69
N ASP A 99 4.54 0.09 16.48
CA ASP A 99 5.17 -1.15 15.99
C ASP A 99 5.43 -1.08 14.49
N PHE A 100 4.53 -0.48 13.73
CA PHE A 100 4.71 -0.25 12.30
C PHE A 100 5.85 0.74 12.01
N SER A 101 5.97 1.82 12.78
CA SER A 101 7.09 2.75 12.63
C SER A 101 8.44 2.11 12.94
N LYS A 102 8.53 1.27 13.99
CA LYS A 102 9.75 0.49 14.29
C LYS A 102 10.08 -0.47 13.16
N LEU A 103 9.09 -1.19 12.62
CA LEU A 103 9.29 -2.13 11.51
C LEU A 103 9.84 -1.42 10.27
N ILE A 104 9.32 -0.23 9.93
CA ILE A 104 9.84 0.58 8.83
C ILE A 104 11.32 0.92 9.05
N ASN A 105 11.68 1.42 10.23
CA ASN A 105 13.08 1.76 10.52
C ASN A 105 13.98 0.53 10.42
N ILE A 106 13.59 -0.60 11.01
CA ILE A 106 14.33 -1.86 10.90
C ILE A 106 14.53 -2.26 9.44
N PHE A 107 13.49 -2.17 8.61
CA PHE A 107 13.57 -2.52 7.19
C PHE A 107 14.49 -1.58 6.39
N LEU A 108 14.47 -0.28 6.70
CA LEU A 108 15.27 0.73 6.01
C LEU A 108 16.73 0.78 6.49
N ASP A 109 16.98 0.44 7.75
CA ASP A 109 18.32 0.38 8.36
C ASP A 109 19.06 -0.92 8.00
N ASP A 110 18.36 -1.97 7.56
CA ASP A 110 18.98 -3.22 7.10
C ASP A 110 19.76 -2.96 5.81
N GLU A 111 21.10 -2.93 5.89
CA GLU A 111 21.94 -2.68 4.71
C GLU A 111 21.62 -3.72 3.62
N PRO A 112 21.50 -3.31 2.34
CA PRO A 112 21.31 -4.25 1.27
C PRO A 112 22.50 -5.19 1.22
N LYS A 113 22.32 -6.44 1.66
CA LYS A 113 23.27 -7.52 1.40
C LYS A 113 23.28 -7.76 -0.10
N LEU A 114 24.14 -7.04 -0.82
CA LEU A 114 24.48 -7.32 -2.21
C LEU A 114 24.98 -8.77 -2.26
N SER A 115 24.10 -9.70 -2.65
CA SER A 115 24.52 -11.07 -2.91
C SER A 115 25.38 -11.02 -4.18
N SER A 116 26.70 -10.92 -3.99
CA SER A 116 27.67 -11.14 -5.05
C SER A 116 27.51 -12.59 -5.49
N ARG A 117 26.96 -12.79 -6.69
CA ARG A 117 26.99 -14.09 -7.37
C ARG A 117 28.22 -14.08 -8.27
N LEU A 118 29.35 -14.50 -7.71
CA LEU A 118 30.40 -15.17 -8.46
C LEU A 118 29.97 -16.63 -8.67
#